data_AF-A0A7W0U2J3-F1
#
_entry.id   AF-A0A7W0U2J3-F1
#
_cell.length_a   1.000
_cell.length_b   1.000
_cell.length_c   1.000
_cell.angle_alpha   90.00
_cell.angle_beta   90.00
_cell.angle_gamma   90.00
#
_symmetry.space_group_name_H-M   'P 1'
#
loop_
_entity.id
_entity.type
_entity.pdbx_description
1 polymer ?
#
loop_
_entity_poly.entity_id
_entity_poly.type
_entity_poly.pdbx_seq_one_letter_code
_entity_poly.pdbx_strand_id
1 'polypeptide(L)'
;MSIEQLVRDTLVSYADRAGPPPDELDRTVLARHRRSRRQRAAIVSASVCAVLAIVAVPVAMSTGHAPDAPGFAQGGAGGIFDLPTRGSLADDAQFVEAVRRLPWKDRLGRTPLPPDLVEPALDTRRVVFAGEVPGGRWVMVVGTVNDELLAAWFTGSSGAEATELAVQDAPHGIDPNHPVAFTKAGTAEQAMVVIGAPGDVIEVSDRGVLAESGAVSRDYRRVQAVDGVAVVNVSLLPPFTQTAMSVRVTRDTDEVFRGRPDISGSPQDAPPPELVQVRPGATEPELQAARATLSVLTEPFGLGPDEADAALLWAGDVPSPGRSPASAIVVALTVPSGAIAVAVDWNVPIDDQGTRAGSRCLQEAYPGGVAAADLLIAARCDITVLTDAADQDSVSSLIIVGPVNAVEAKLLGADGSDLGTIPLVDGVGAPGFVDGSTTVLALDGDGRVIAEAAVSTYEGGDWGNYGSGPTR
;
A
#
# COMPACT_ATOMS: atom_id res chain seq x y z
N MET A 1 6.13 39.62 -6.70
CA MET A 1 4.83 38.94 -6.52
C MET A 1 5.06 37.86 -5.48
N SER A 2 4.31 37.83 -4.37
CA SER A 2 4.50 36.80 -3.35
C SER A 2 3.87 35.47 -3.77
N ILE A 3 4.35 34.35 -3.22
CA ILE A 3 3.76 33.01 -3.44
C ILE A 3 2.27 33.02 -3.08
N GLU A 4 1.88 33.74 -2.03
CA GLU A 4 0.48 33.92 -1.65
C GLU A 4 -0.35 34.62 -2.73
N GLN A 5 0.20 35.65 -3.40
CA GLN A 5 -0.47 36.32 -4.51
C GLN A 5 -0.61 35.39 -5.73
N LEU A 6 0.42 34.60 -6.03
CA LEU A 6 0.36 33.62 -7.11
C LEU A 6 -0.72 32.56 -6.84
N VAL A 7 -0.75 31.98 -5.63
CA VAL A 7 -1.77 30.98 -5.25
C VAL A 7 -3.17 31.58 -5.29
N ARG A 8 -3.34 32.82 -4.80
CA ARG A 8 -4.63 33.50 -4.81
C ARG A 8 -5.11 33.76 -6.25
N ASP A 9 -4.25 34.26 -7.11
CA ASP A 9 -4.59 34.55 -8.51
C ASP A 9 -4.88 33.26 -9.30
N THR A 10 -4.13 32.18 -9.02
CA THR A 10 -4.39 30.86 -9.60
C THR A 10 -5.74 30.31 -9.14
N LEU A 11 -6.08 30.39 -7.84
CA LEU A 11 -7.37 29.91 -7.32
C LEU A 11 -8.55 30.73 -7.85
N VAL A 12 -8.41 32.06 -7.96
CA VAL A 12 -9.44 32.92 -8.57
C VAL A 12 -9.61 32.58 -10.05
N SER A 13 -8.51 32.36 -10.77
CA SER A 13 -8.58 31.96 -12.18
C SER A 13 -9.24 30.58 -12.38
N TYR A 14 -9.04 29.63 -11.47
CA TYR A 14 -9.75 28.34 -11.50
C TYR A 14 -11.23 28.50 -11.18
N ALA A 15 -11.60 29.33 -10.20
CA ALA A 15 -12.99 29.60 -9.86
C ALA A 15 -13.76 30.28 -11.01
N ASP A 16 -13.12 31.23 -11.70
CA ASP A 16 -13.72 31.92 -12.84
C ASP A 16 -13.88 31.01 -14.07
N ARG A 17 -13.01 30.01 -14.24
CA ARG A 17 -13.13 28.99 -15.31
C ARG A 17 -14.11 27.88 -15.00
N ALA A 18 -14.36 27.59 -13.73
CA ALA A 18 -15.23 26.48 -13.32
C ALA A 18 -16.71 26.72 -13.66
N GLY A 19 -17.12 27.98 -13.89
CA GLY A 19 -18.52 28.34 -14.16
C GLY A 19 -19.45 28.04 -12.96
N PRO A 20 -20.70 28.49 -13.01
CA PRO A 20 -21.70 28.09 -12.02
C PRO A 20 -21.94 26.57 -12.14
N PRO A 21 -22.04 25.84 -11.01
CA PRO A 21 -22.33 24.41 -11.06
C PRO A 21 -23.66 24.17 -11.78
N PRO A 22 -23.76 23.13 -12.63
CA PRO A 22 -25.02 22.76 -13.25
C PRO A 22 -26.07 22.47 -12.17
N ASP A 23 -27.30 22.97 -12.33
CA ASP A 23 -28.44 22.76 -11.40
C ASP A 23 -28.76 21.26 -11.15
N GLU A 24 -28.17 20.35 -11.93
CA GLU A 24 -28.34 18.90 -11.84
C GLU A 24 -27.27 18.19 -10.99
N LEU A 25 -26.18 18.86 -10.60
CA LEU A 25 -25.09 18.24 -9.84
C LEU A 25 -25.57 17.77 -8.46
N ASP A 26 -26.40 18.58 -7.79
CA ASP A 26 -27.01 18.24 -6.50
C ASP A 26 -27.90 17.00 -6.59
N ARG A 27 -28.66 16.86 -7.69
CA ARG A 27 -29.54 15.70 -7.89
C ARG A 27 -28.74 14.42 -8.13
N THR A 28 -27.65 14.51 -8.90
CA THR A 28 -26.79 13.38 -9.23
C THR A 28 -25.99 12.89 -8.02
N VAL A 29 -25.46 13.81 -7.21
CA VAL A 29 -24.77 13.47 -5.95
C VAL A 29 -25.75 12.85 -4.95
N LEU A 30 -26.96 13.40 -4.80
CA LEU A 30 -27.99 12.84 -3.93
C LEU A 30 -28.50 11.48 -4.42
N ALA A 31 -28.59 11.25 -5.73
CA ALA A 31 -29.00 9.97 -6.31
C ALA A 31 -27.93 8.88 -6.07
N ARG A 32 -26.64 9.20 -6.28
CA ARG A 32 -25.51 8.30 -5.99
C ARG A 32 -25.44 7.96 -4.50
N HIS A 33 -25.63 8.95 -3.62
CA HIS A 33 -25.65 8.74 -2.17
C HIS A 33 -26.81 7.82 -1.73
N ARG A 34 -28.01 7.98 -2.31
CA ARG A 34 -29.16 7.11 -2.02
C ARG A 34 -28.95 5.67 -2.53
N ARG A 35 -28.31 5.48 -3.69
CA ARG A 35 -28.00 4.15 -4.25
C ARG A 35 -26.98 3.40 -3.40
N SER A 36 -25.92 4.11 -2.96
CA SER A 36 -24.92 3.59 -2.01
C SER A 36 -25.54 3.20 -0.66
N ARG A 37 -26.45 4.03 -0.11
CA ARG A 37 -27.18 3.69 1.12
C ARG A 37 -28.07 2.46 0.97
N ARG A 38 -28.73 2.26 -0.18
CA ARG A 38 -29.56 1.07 -0.42
C ARG A 38 -28.73 -0.21 -0.57
N GLN A 39 -27.57 -0.13 -1.22
CA GLN A 39 -26.64 -1.25 -1.31
C GLN A 39 -26.04 -1.61 0.06
N ARG A 40 -25.68 -0.61 0.89
CA ARG A 40 -25.23 -0.84 2.26
C ARG A 40 -26.34 -1.38 3.18
N ALA A 41 -27.59 -0.94 2.99
CA ALA A 41 -28.73 -1.44 3.76
C ALA A 41 -29.06 -2.91 3.45
N ALA A 42 -28.89 -3.34 2.19
CA ALA A 42 -29.09 -4.73 1.79
C ALA A 42 -28.09 -5.69 2.46
N ILE A 43 -26.85 -5.24 2.68
CA ILE A 43 -25.79 -5.99 3.36
C ILE A 43 -26.03 -6.09 4.88
N VAL A 44 -26.63 -5.06 5.50
CA VAL A 44 -26.91 -5.06 6.96
C VAL A 44 -28.11 -5.94 7.34
N SER A 45 -29.06 -6.19 6.43
CA SER A 45 -30.22 -7.07 6.70
C SER A 45 -29.85 -8.54 6.96
N ALA A 46 -28.69 -9.03 6.50
CA ALA A 46 -28.23 -10.38 6.81
C ALA A 46 -27.63 -10.49 8.23
N SER A 47 -27.15 -9.38 8.81
CA SER A 47 -26.46 -9.37 10.10
C SER A 47 -27.40 -9.22 11.31
N VAL A 48 -28.62 -8.72 11.11
CA VAL A 48 -29.59 -8.47 12.20
C VAL A 48 -30.21 -9.76 12.76
N CYS A 49 -30.24 -10.86 12.00
CA CYS A 49 -30.72 -12.16 12.52
C CYS A 49 -29.72 -12.84 13.47
N ALA A 50 -28.43 -12.48 13.43
CA ALA A 50 -27.41 -13.07 14.31
C ALA A 50 -27.27 -12.35 15.66
N VAL A 51 -27.71 -11.09 15.77
CA VAL A 51 -27.53 -10.26 16.98
C VAL A 51 -28.70 -10.39 17.98
N LEU A 52 -29.86 -10.90 17.56
CA LEU A 52 -31.01 -11.11 18.45
C LEU A 52 -30.87 -12.29 19.45
N ALA A 53 -29.76 -13.02 19.44
CA ALA A 53 -29.50 -14.11 20.37
C ALA A 53 -28.65 -13.73 21.61
N ILE A 54 -28.19 -12.47 21.74
CA ILE A 54 -27.33 -12.03 22.86
C ILE A 54 -27.94 -10.78 23.51
N VAL A 55 -29.08 -10.94 24.19
CA VAL A 55 -29.60 -9.93 25.13
C VAL A 55 -30.03 -10.62 26.42
N ALA A 56 -29.20 -10.52 27.48
CA ALA A 56 -29.66 -10.55 28.86
C ALA A 56 -28.54 -10.17 29.85
N VAL A 57 -28.18 -8.89 29.96
CA VAL A 57 -27.67 -8.31 31.23
C VAL A 57 -28.17 -6.87 31.36
N PRO A 58 -28.84 -6.50 32.47
CA PRO A 58 -29.29 -5.13 32.71
C PRO A 58 -28.20 -4.33 33.43
N VAL A 59 -27.83 -3.16 32.92
CA VAL A 59 -26.99 -2.19 33.66
C VAL A 59 -27.68 -0.83 33.74
N ALA A 60 -27.69 -0.35 34.98
CA ALA A 60 -28.36 0.82 35.51
C ALA A 60 -27.96 2.14 34.86
N MET A 61 -28.94 3.04 34.78
CA MET A 61 -28.77 4.44 34.43
C MET A 61 -27.94 5.17 35.50
N SER A 62 -26.91 5.89 35.07
CA SER A 62 -26.24 6.93 35.85
C SER A 62 -26.22 8.22 35.05
N THR A 63 -27.11 9.13 35.41
CA THR A 63 -27.09 10.55 35.04
C THR A 63 -25.97 11.25 35.81
N GLY A 64 -24.95 11.76 35.11
CA GLY A 64 -23.82 12.49 35.70
C GLY A 64 -23.35 13.64 34.80
N HIS A 65 -23.24 14.83 35.39
CA HIS A 65 -22.81 16.11 34.85
C HIS A 65 -21.61 16.05 33.88
N ALA A 66 -21.69 16.82 32.78
CA ALA A 66 -20.56 17.16 31.94
C ALA A 66 -19.63 18.14 32.68
N PRO A 67 -18.33 17.82 32.86
CA PRO A 67 -17.34 18.79 33.29
C PRO A 67 -16.94 19.68 32.11
N ASP A 68 -16.73 20.96 32.38
CA ASP A 68 -16.15 21.92 31.45
C ASP A 68 -14.84 21.39 30.85
N ALA A 69 -14.70 21.52 29.53
CA ALA A 69 -13.52 21.10 28.79
C ALA A 69 -12.27 21.84 29.32
N PRO A 70 -11.23 21.13 29.78
CA PRO A 70 -9.95 21.75 30.04
C PRO A 70 -9.38 22.22 28.69
N GLY A 71 -9.00 23.49 28.61
CA GLY A 71 -8.23 24.01 27.48
C GLY A 71 -6.97 23.17 27.29
N PHE A 72 -6.71 22.76 26.04
CA PHE A 72 -5.48 22.11 25.64
C PHE A 72 -4.30 23.06 25.88
N ALA A 73 -3.72 22.98 27.07
CA ALA A 73 -2.38 23.47 27.30
C ALA A 73 -1.45 22.62 26.43
N GLN A 74 -0.74 23.25 25.48
CA GLN A 74 0.47 22.69 24.87
C GLN A 74 1.54 22.58 25.96
N GLY A 75 1.41 21.60 26.84
CA GLY A 75 2.51 21.16 27.69
C GLY A 75 3.41 20.27 26.85
N GLY A 76 4.69 20.61 26.74
CA GLY A 76 5.70 19.80 26.05
C GLY A 76 5.84 18.43 26.71
N ALA A 77 4.99 17.49 26.33
CA ALA A 77 5.12 16.07 26.62
C ALA A 77 6.10 15.50 25.61
N GLY A 78 7.25 15.00 26.08
CA GLY A 78 8.25 14.39 25.22
C GLY A 78 7.64 13.25 24.39
N GLY A 79 8.06 13.14 23.13
CA GLY A 79 7.60 12.11 22.20
C GLY A 79 8.03 10.70 22.62
N ILE A 80 7.62 9.69 21.84
CA ILE A 80 7.96 8.27 22.07
C ILE A 80 9.49 8.07 22.20
N PHE A 81 10.26 8.90 21.52
CA PHE A 81 11.71 8.83 21.44
C PHE A 81 12.44 9.71 22.47
N ASP A 82 11.71 10.47 23.28
CA ASP A 82 12.26 11.23 24.40
C ASP A 82 12.36 10.41 25.70
N LEU A 83 11.86 9.18 25.68
CA LEU A 83 11.91 8.22 26.77
C LEU A 83 13.34 7.66 26.99
N PRO A 84 13.66 7.13 28.18
CA PRO A 84 14.92 6.40 28.40
C PRO A 84 15.14 5.29 27.36
N THR A 85 16.39 4.88 27.16
CA THR A 85 16.70 3.71 26.32
C THR A 85 15.97 2.49 26.85
N ARG A 86 15.42 1.68 25.95
CA ARG A 86 14.65 0.46 26.27
C ARG A 86 15.28 -0.78 25.64
N GLY A 87 14.87 -1.95 26.11
CA GLY A 87 15.39 -3.24 25.65
C GLY A 87 16.41 -3.85 26.61
N SER A 88 16.85 -5.07 26.30
CA SER A 88 17.65 -5.89 27.22
C SER A 88 19.07 -5.37 27.50
N LEU A 89 19.55 -4.38 26.73
CA LEU A 89 20.86 -3.75 26.87
C LEU A 89 20.76 -2.28 27.30
N ALA A 90 19.57 -1.81 27.71
CA ALA A 90 19.35 -0.42 28.09
C ALA A 90 20.19 0.02 29.30
N ASP A 91 20.44 -0.89 30.24
CA ASP A 91 21.21 -0.60 31.47
C ASP A 91 22.73 -0.66 31.27
N ASP A 92 23.20 -1.11 30.09
CA ASP A 92 24.63 -1.08 29.75
C ASP A 92 25.02 0.30 29.21
N ALA A 93 25.24 1.23 30.14
CA ALA A 93 25.57 2.61 29.81
C ALA A 93 26.83 2.75 28.93
N GLN A 94 27.81 1.85 29.08
CA GLN A 94 29.02 1.87 28.27
C GLN A 94 28.71 1.47 26.83
N PHE A 95 27.95 0.39 26.63
CA PHE A 95 27.50 -0.05 25.32
C PHE A 95 26.63 1.02 24.65
N VAL A 96 25.63 1.57 25.37
CA VAL A 96 24.73 2.60 24.85
C VAL A 96 25.50 3.84 24.40
N GLU A 97 26.44 4.34 25.18
CA GLU A 97 27.27 5.50 24.79
C GLU A 97 28.20 5.19 23.62
N ALA A 98 28.74 3.96 23.55
CA ALA A 98 29.57 3.53 22.43
C ALA A 98 28.76 3.48 21.12
N VAL A 99 27.53 2.95 21.16
CA VAL A 99 26.65 2.90 19.98
C VAL A 99 26.21 4.30 19.55
N ARG A 100 25.90 5.20 20.49
CA ARG A 100 25.56 6.60 20.19
C ARG A 100 26.61 7.30 19.32
N ARG A 101 27.89 6.94 19.52
CA ARG A 101 29.06 7.50 18.80
C ARG A 101 29.36 6.83 17.47
N LEU A 102 28.67 5.75 17.11
CA LEU A 102 28.93 5.07 15.84
C LEU A 102 28.62 6.00 14.66
N PRO A 103 29.44 5.97 13.61
CA PRO A 103 29.13 6.69 12.39
C PRO A 103 27.89 6.08 11.74
N TRP A 104 27.02 6.92 11.17
CA TRP A 104 25.87 6.49 10.38
C TRP A 104 26.30 6.07 8.97
N LYS A 105 27.17 5.06 8.91
CA LYS A 105 27.75 4.50 7.69
C LYS A 105 27.45 3.03 7.58
N ASP A 106 27.28 2.55 6.34
CA ASP A 106 27.14 1.12 6.08
C ASP A 106 28.47 0.37 6.30
N ARG A 107 28.44 -0.96 6.17
CA ARG A 107 29.63 -1.82 6.34
C ARG A 107 30.76 -1.54 5.35
N LEU A 108 30.46 -0.88 4.23
CA LEU A 108 31.43 -0.49 3.21
C LEU A 108 31.96 0.92 3.45
N GLY A 109 31.58 1.57 4.56
CA GLY A 109 31.95 2.93 4.89
C GLY A 109 31.25 3.98 4.03
N ARG A 110 30.22 3.58 3.26
CA ARG A 110 29.40 4.50 2.47
C ARG A 110 28.40 5.17 3.40
N THR A 111 28.10 6.43 3.13
CA THR A 111 26.98 7.12 3.77
C THR A 111 25.72 6.67 3.04
N PRO A 112 24.81 5.90 3.67
CA PRO A 112 23.56 5.49 3.03
C PRO A 112 22.53 6.62 2.98
N LEU A 113 22.89 7.82 3.48
CA LEU A 113 22.04 8.99 3.45
C LEU A 113 21.93 9.52 2.01
N PRO A 114 20.75 10.04 1.62
CA PRO A 114 20.61 10.89 0.45
C PRO A 114 21.69 12.00 0.43
N PRO A 115 22.16 12.48 -0.75
CA PRO A 115 23.25 13.45 -0.85
C PRO A 115 23.01 14.77 -0.10
N ASP A 116 21.75 15.11 0.13
CA ASP A 116 21.24 16.29 0.83
C ASP A 116 21.10 16.09 2.35
N LEU A 117 21.17 14.85 2.83
CA LEU A 117 20.96 14.53 4.23
C LEU A 117 22.31 14.31 4.95
N VAL A 118 22.55 15.13 5.97
CA VAL A 118 23.79 15.10 6.75
C VAL A 118 23.61 14.23 7.99
N GLU A 119 24.67 13.57 8.43
CA GLU A 119 24.66 12.80 9.67
C GLU A 119 24.35 13.70 10.89
N PRO A 120 23.41 13.32 11.79
CA PRO A 120 23.07 14.13 12.96
C PRO A 120 24.29 14.42 13.85
N ALA A 121 24.33 15.63 14.43
CA ALA A 121 25.36 15.99 15.39
C ALA A 121 25.33 15.05 16.61
N LEU A 122 26.49 14.70 17.18
CA LEU A 122 26.56 13.68 18.23
C LEU A 122 25.76 14.04 19.49
N ASP A 123 25.66 15.32 19.82
CA ASP A 123 24.89 15.85 20.95
C ASP A 123 23.38 15.80 20.75
N THR A 124 22.90 15.67 19.51
CA THR A 124 21.47 15.44 19.21
C THR A 124 21.12 13.95 19.14
N ARG A 125 22.12 13.05 19.13
CA ARG A 125 21.87 11.61 19.05
C ARG A 125 21.43 11.00 20.37
N ARG A 126 20.52 10.04 20.27
CA ARG A 126 20.03 9.24 21.40
C ARG A 126 19.76 7.80 20.99
N VAL A 127 20.14 6.86 21.85
CA VAL A 127 19.76 5.46 21.69
C VAL A 127 18.37 5.25 22.30
N VAL A 128 17.39 4.86 21.48
CA VAL A 128 15.99 4.67 21.93
C VAL A 128 15.70 3.22 22.28
N PHE A 129 16.36 2.28 21.60
CA PHE A 129 16.27 0.85 21.84
C PHE A 129 17.66 0.21 21.70
N ALA A 130 18.02 -0.66 22.62
CA ALA A 130 19.19 -1.53 22.55
C ALA A 130 18.84 -2.91 23.14
N GLY A 131 18.96 -3.98 22.36
CA GLY A 131 18.61 -5.31 22.82
C GLY A 131 19.21 -6.45 22.00
N GLU A 132 19.25 -7.62 22.65
CA GLU A 132 19.39 -8.91 21.97
C GLU A 132 18.02 -9.30 21.43
N VAL A 133 17.99 -9.69 20.15
CA VAL A 133 16.79 -10.19 19.48
C VAL A 133 17.14 -11.51 18.77
N PRO A 134 16.16 -12.36 18.44
CA PRO A 134 16.42 -13.51 17.56
C PRO A 134 17.17 -13.06 16.29
N GLY A 135 18.25 -13.76 15.96
CA GLY A 135 19.10 -13.39 14.81
C GLY A 135 20.15 -12.30 15.05
N GLY A 136 20.23 -11.64 16.22
CA GLY A 136 21.38 -10.79 16.56
C GLY A 136 21.12 -9.66 17.56
N ARG A 137 22.05 -8.70 17.61
CA ARG A 137 21.97 -7.52 18.47
C ARG A 137 21.52 -6.31 17.67
N TRP A 138 20.44 -5.66 18.08
CA TRP A 138 19.80 -4.56 17.33
C TRP A 138 19.72 -3.31 18.20
N VAL A 139 19.98 -2.16 17.59
CA VAL A 139 19.96 -0.85 18.25
C VAL A 139 19.32 0.18 17.33
N MET A 140 18.40 0.98 17.85
CA MET A 140 17.87 2.14 17.14
C MET A 140 18.44 3.41 17.75
N VAL A 141 19.06 4.24 16.91
CA VAL A 141 19.58 5.55 17.28
C VAL A 141 18.77 6.60 16.53
N VAL A 142 18.29 7.61 17.24
CA VAL A 142 17.67 8.79 16.64
C VAL A 142 18.60 9.99 16.75
N GLY A 143 18.43 10.98 15.88
CA GLY A 143 19.12 12.25 15.96
C GLY A 143 18.42 13.33 15.13
N THR A 144 18.64 14.60 15.47
CA THR A 144 17.97 15.72 14.80
C THR A 144 18.86 16.36 13.75
N VAL A 145 18.28 16.63 12.58
CA VAL A 145 18.89 17.38 11.46
C VAL A 145 17.85 18.36 10.94
N ASN A 146 18.16 19.65 10.91
CA ASN A 146 17.23 20.70 10.44
C ASN A 146 15.83 20.61 11.10
N ASP A 147 15.79 20.38 12.41
CA ASP A 147 14.56 20.18 13.21
C ASP A 147 13.73 18.93 12.87
N GLU A 148 14.21 18.06 11.96
CA GLU A 148 13.60 16.77 11.67
C GLU A 148 14.28 15.65 12.48
N LEU A 149 13.48 14.73 13.00
CA LEU A 149 13.96 13.56 13.72
C LEU A 149 14.27 12.44 12.72
N LEU A 150 15.52 12.00 12.67
CA LEU A 150 15.95 10.87 11.86
C LEU A 150 16.16 9.64 12.72
N ALA A 151 15.93 8.46 12.14
CA ALA A 151 16.20 7.17 12.78
C ALA A 151 17.19 6.32 11.97
N ALA A 152 18.09 5.64 12.67
CA ALA A 152 19.02 4.66 12.10
C ALA A 152 18.98 3.36 12.90
N TRP A 153 18.87 2.23 12.19
CA TRP A 153 18.95 0.89 12.77
C TRP A 153 20.34 0.30 12.58
N PHE A 154 20.98 -0.04 13.70
CA PHE A 154 22.26 -0.72 13.76
C PHE A 154 22.05 -2.18 14.13
N THR A 155 22.67 -3.11 13.40
CA THR A 155 22.61 -4.53 13.74
C THR A 155 23.97 -5.21 13.67
N GLY A 156 24.17 -6.21 14.53
CA GLY A 156 25.32 -7.12 14.55
C GLY A 156 24.88 -8.53 14.92
N SER A 157 25.82 -9.47 14.95
CA SER A 157 25.58 -10.81 15.50
C SER A 157 25.22 -10.74 16.99
N SER A 158 24.67 -11.82 17.55
CA SER A 158 24.43 -11.88 18.99
C SER A 158 25.75 -11.74 19.74
N GLY A 159 25.76 -10.95 20.82
CA GLY A 159 26.97 -10.63 21.58
C GLY A 159 27.93 -9.64 20.90
N ALA A 160 27.60 -9.11 19.72
CA ALA A 160 28.48 -8.16 19.02
C ALA A 160 28.77 -6.91 19.86
N GLU A 161 30.04 -6.52 19.92
CA GLU A 161 30.46 -5.26 20.55
C GLU A 161 29.88 -4.06 19.78
N ALA A 162 29.81 -2.89 20.43
CA ALA A 162 29.25 -1.69 19.81
C ALA A 162 29.94 -1.36 18.46
N THR A 163 31.26 -1.52 18.38
CA THR A 163 32.05 -1.26 17.16
C THR A 163 31.83 -2.28 16.04
N GLU A 164 31.17 -3.40 16.32
CA GLU A 164 30.85 -4.45 15.35
C GLU A 164 29.44 -4.28 14.75
N LEU A 165 28.65 -3.34 15.28
CA LEU A 165 27.36 -3.00 14.70
C LEU A 165 27.54 -2.13 13.45
N ALA A 166 26.63 -2.30 12.50
CA ALA A 166 26.58 -1.46 11.31
C ALA A 166 25.15 -1.06 10.97
N VAL A 167 24.99 0.14 10.41
CA VAL A 167 23.73 0.63 9.87
C VAL A 167 23.20 -0.36 8.82
N GLN A 168 21.92 -0.73 8.93
CA GLN A 168 21.28 -1.66 7.99
C GLN A 168 20.46 -0.99 6.90
N ASP A 169 19.83 0.16 7.17
CA ASP A 169 19.01 0.91 6.21
C ASP A 169 19.42 2.38 6.20
N ALA A 170 19.14 3.07 5.10
CA ALA A 170 19.30 4.52 5.00
C ALA A 170 18.50 5.20 6.12
N PRO A 171 19.15 6.02 6.95
CA PRO A 171 18.42 6.77 7.95
C PRO A 171 17.38 7.69 7.31
N HIS A 172 16.19 7.73 7.90
CA HIS A 172 15.04 8.42 7.36
C HIS A 172 14.28 9.18 8.46
N GLY A 173 13.47 10.16 8.03
CA GLY A 173 12.63 10.96 8.91
C GLY A 173 11.53 10.13 9.59
N ILE A 174 11.32 10.37 10.87
CA ILE A 174 10.28 9.73 11.67
C ILE A 174 9.45 10.79 12.41
N ASP A 175 8.15 10.53 12.57
CA ASP A 175 7.30 11.37 13.42
C ASP A 175 7.57 11.02 14.89
N PRO A 176 7.94 12.00 15.75
CA PRO A 176 8.29 11.73 17.14
C PRO A 176 7.16 11.14 18.00
N ASN A 177 5.91 11.22 17.52
CA ASN A 177 4.72 10.73 18.20
C ASN A 177 4.17 9.42 17.62
N HIS A 178 4.74 8.94 16.50
CA HIS A 178 4.31 7.69 15.86
C HIS A 178 5.23 6.52 16.23
N PRO A 179 4.65 5.35 16.53
CA PRO A 179 5.40 4.11 16.64
C PRO A 179 6.25 3.81 15.40
N VAL A 180 7.39 3.17 15.62
CA VAL A 180 8.26 2.64 14.55
C VAL A 180 8.33 1.12 14.67
N ALA A 181 8.29 0.43 13.55
CA ALA A 181 8.45 -1.02 13.48
C ALA A 181 9.57 -1.35 12.48
N PHE A 182 10.43 -2.31 12.82
CA PHE A 182 11.56 -2.72 11.99
C PHE A 182 11.76 -4.22 12.01
N THR A 183 12.12 -4.77 10.85
CA THR A 183 12.53 -6.16 10.66
C THR A 183 13.74 -6.23 9.74
N LYS A 184 14.48 -7.34 9.83
CA LYS A 184 15.64 -7.62 8.98
C LYS A 184 15.39 -8.85 8.14
N ALA A 185 15.52 -8.71 6.83
CA ALA A 185 15.37 -9.80 5.89
C ALA A 185 16.59 -10.73 5.86
N GLY A 186 16.35 -11.98 5.42
CA GLY A 186 17.40 -12.93 5.10
C GLY A 186 18.13 -13.58 6.28
N THR A 187 17.65 -13.43 7.52
CA THR A 187 18.18 -14.17 8.67
C THR A 187 17.42 -15.48 8.89
N ALA A 188 18.11 -16.52 9.37
CA ALA A 188 17.49 -17.80 9.72
C ALA A 188 16.56 -17.68 10.95
N GLU A 189 16.83 -16.71 11.81
CA GLU A 189 15.95 -16.29 12.90
C GLU A 189 15.49 -14.88 12.60
N GLN A 190 14.20 -14.70 12.36
CA GLN A 190 13.63 -13.39 12.04
C GLN A 190 12.96 -12.81 13.29
N ALA A 191 13.21 -11.53 13.51
CA ALA A 191 12.59 -10.77 14.58
C ALA A 191 11.99 -9.49 14.01
N MET A 192 10.95 -8.99 14.66
CA MET A 192 10.45 -7.64 14.44
C MET A 192 10.52 -6.88 15.75
N VAL A 193 11.04 -5.66 15.72
CA VAL A 193 11.03 -4.75 16.87
C VAL A 193 10.02 -3.66 16.59
N VAL A 194 9.08 -3.47 17.50
CA VAL A 194 8.11 -2.36 17.47
C VAL A 194 8.35 -1.48 18.69
N ILE A 195 8.49 -0.18 18.48
CA ILE A 195 8.75 0.83 19.49
C ILE A 195 7.59 1.83 19.48
N GLY A 196 6.72 1.72 20.49
CA GLY A 196 5.64 2.65 20.79
C GLY A 196 5.83 3.36 22.14
N ALA A 197 4.79 4.03 22.61
CA ALA A 197 4.75 4.60 23.96
C ALA A 197 4.45 3.51 25.02
N PRO A 198 4.89 3.70 26.28
CA PRO A 198 4.45 2.87 27.39
C PRO A 198 2.92 2.83 27.50
N GLY A 199 2.36 1.62 27.61
CA GLY A 199 0.91 1.41 27.65
C GLY A 199 0.25 1.13 26.29
N ASP A 200 0.95 1.37 25.18
CA ASP A 200 0.45 1.03 23.85
C ASP A 200 0.13 -0.47 23.73
N VAL A 201 -0.98 -0.76 23.07
CA VAL A 201 -1.35 -2.12 22.67
C VAL A 201 -0.77 -2.38 21.29
N ILE A 202 0.19 -3.29 21.21
CA ILE A 202 0.84 -3.66 19.96
C ILE A 202 0.25 -4.98 19.46
N GLU A 203 -0.18 -4.99 18.21
CA GLU A 203 -0.68 -6.16 17.52
C GLU A 203 0.04 -6.33 16.18
N VAL A 204 0.29 -7.57 15.79
CA VAL A 204 0.98 -7.92 14.55
C VAL A 204 0.11 -8.84 13.72
N SER A 205 0.11 -8.63 12.40
CA SER A 205 -0.50 -9.49 11.41
C SER A 205 0.60 -9.98 10.48
N ASP A 206 0.66 -11.30 10.28
CA ASP A 206 1.73 -11.92 9.47
C ASP A 206 1.51 -11.68 7.96
N ARG A 207 0.25 -11.65 7.50
CA ARG A 207 -0.14 -11.37 6.10
C ARG A 207 -1.61 -10.93 5.98
N GLY A 208 -1.95 -10.32 4.85
CA GLY A 208 -3.35 -10.17 4.43
C GLY A 208 -3.97 -11.51 4.04
N VAL A 209 -5.29 -11.58 4.09
CA VAL A 209 -6.08 -12.72 3.62
C VAL A 209 -7.14 -12.21 2.66
N LEU A 210 -7.11 -12.71 1.44
CA LEU A 210 -8.16 -12.49 0.45
C LEU A 210 -9.18 -13.63 0.53
N ALA A 211 -10.35 -13.34 1.08
CA ALA A 211 -11.45 -14.30 1.22
C ALA A 211 -12.09 -14.61 -0.15
N GLU A 212 -12.79 -15.74 -0.25
CA GLU A 212 -13.50 -16.18 -1.47
C GLU A 212 -14.47 -15.12 -2.01
N SER A 213 -15.00 -14.24 -1.15
CA SER A 213 -15.88 -13.14 -1.56
C SER A 213 -15.17 -11.97 -2.25
N GLY A 214 -13.83 -12.00 -2.36
CA GLY A 214 -13.01 -10.85 -2.77
C GLY A 214 -12.70 -9.87 -1.64
N ALA A 215 -13.18 -10.12 -0.42
CA ALA A 215 -12.91 -9.26 0.72
C ALA A 215 -11.48 -9.48 1.26
N VAL A 216 -10.74 -8.39 1.42
CA VAL A 216 -9.42 -8.38 2.05
C VAL A 216 -9.58 -8.17 3.55
N SER A 217 -8.89 -9.00 4.35
CA SER A 217 -8.87 -8.89 5.81
C SER A 217 -7.49 -9.22 6.37
N ARG A 218 -7.31 -8.98 7.67
CA ARG A 218 -6.11 -9.33 8.42
C ARG A 218 -6.47 -9.85 9.78
N ASP A 219 -5.79 -10.92 10.17
CA ASP A 219 -5.80 -11.40 11.54
C ASP A 219 -4.64 -10.74 12.29
N TYR A 220 -4.99 -9.94 13.30
CA TYR A 220 -4.03 -9.30 14.20
C TYR A 220 -3.98 -10.07 15.51
N ARG A 221 -2.77 -10.40 15.95
CA ARG A 221 -2.51 -10.99 17.27
C ARG A 221 -1.80 -9.98 18.15
N ARG A 222 -2.31 -9.80 19.36
CA ARG A 222 -1.64 -8.99 20.38
C ARG A 222 -0.30 -9.63 20.76
N VAL A 223 0.73 -8.79 20.85
CA VAL A 223 2.07 -9.20 21.28
C VAL A 223 2.41 -8.57 22.63
N GLN A 224 3.29 -9.22 23.38
CA GLN A 224 3.74 -8.69 24.65
C GLN A 224 4.70 -7.52 24.40
N ALA A 225 4.44 -6.40 25.06
CA ALA A 225 5.31 -5.23 25.06
C ALA A 225 5.77 -4.94 26.49
N VAL A 226 7.03 -4.54 26.63
CA VAL A 226 7.63 -4.05 27.89
C VAL A 226 8.05 -2.61 27.63
N ASP A 227 7.52 -1.68 28.42
CA ASP A 227 7.78 -0.23 28.29
C ASP A 227 7.54 0.33 26.88
N GLY A 228 6.51 -0.19 26.21
CA GLY A 228 6.14 0.20 24.85
C GLY A 228 7.00 -0.44 23.76
N VAL A 229 7.88 -1.39 24.09
CA VAL A 229 8.69 -2.13 23.10
C VAL A 229 8.24 -3.58 23.03
N ALA A 230 7.93 -4.04 21.82
CA ALA A 230 7.68 -5.46 21.53
C ALA A 230 8.81 -6.01 20.65
N VAL A 231 9.42 -7.11 21.08
CA VAL A 231 10.30 -7.94 20.25
C VAL A 231 9.52 -9.19 19.88
N VAL A 232 9.12 -9.27 18.63
CA VAL A 232 8.27 -10.34 18.11
C VAL A 232 9.15 -11.31 17.34
N ASN A 233 9.17 -12.57 17.76
CA ASN A 233 9.66 -13.63 16.90
C ASN A 233 8.63 -13.80 15.78
N VAL A 234 8.97 -13.25 14.61
CA VAL A 234 8.24 -13.60 13.41
C VAL A 234 8.82 -14.95 13.04
N SER A 235 8.03 -16.01 13.26
CA SER A 235 8.43 -17.38 12.92
C SER A 235 8.95 -17.42 11.48
N LEU A 236 9.62 -18.51 11.07
CA LEU A 236 10.06 -18.82 9.70
C LEU A 236 8.90 -18.79 8.69
N LEU A 237 8.22 -17.65 8.59
CA LEU A 237 7.44 -17.30 7.47
C LEU A 237 8.46 -17.26 6.34
N PRO A 238 8.13 -17.90 5.21
CA PRO A 238 9.02 -17.88 4.07
C PRO A 238 9.47 -16.44 3.77
N PRO A 239 10.70 -16.20 3.29
CA PRO A 239 11.27 -14.84 3.14
C PRO A 239 10.35 -13.81 2.45
N PHE A 240 9.44 -14.26 1.59
CA PHE A 240 8.46 -13.46 0.85
C PHE A 240 7.31 -12.89 1.69
N THR A 241 7.09 -13.33 2.93
CA THR A 241 6.02 -12.81 3.77
C THR A 241 6.39 -11.56 4.53
N GLN A 242 7.67 -11.16 4.53
CA GLN A 242 8.11 -10.04 5.38
C GLN A 242 7.47 -8.72 4.93
N THR A 243 7.30 -8.58 3.61
CA THR A 243 6.57 -7.50 2.96
C THR A 243 5.07 -7.54 3.23
N ALA A 244 4.53 -8.70 3.61
CA ALA A 244 3.12 -8.93 3.93
C ALA A 244 2.75 -8.52 5.36
N MET A 245 3.74 -8.35 6.24
CA MET A 245 3.50 -8.11 7.66
C MET A 245 2.92 -6.71 7.90
N SER A 246 2.03 -6.61 8.88
CA SER A 246 1.50 -5.34 9.35
C SER A 246 1.56 -5.26 10.86
N VAL A 247 1.86 -4.06 11.36
CA VAL A 247 1.77 -3.71 12.77
C VAL A 247 0.60 -2.77 12.95
N ARG A 248 -0.19 -3.00 14.00
CA ARG A 248 -1.21 -2.08 14.50
C ARG A 248 -0.86 -1.70 15.94
N VAL A 249 -0.89 -0.41 16.23
CA VAL A 249 -0.65 0.12 17.57
C VAL A 249 -1.85 0.97 17.98
N THR A 250 -2.40 0.66 19.14
CA THR A 250 -3.54 1.36 19.72
C THR A 250 -3.13 2.00 21.05
N ARG A 251 -3.45 3.28 21.23
CA ARG A 251 -3.24 4.05 22.46
C ARG A 251 -4.58 4.58 22.93
N ASP A 252 -4.96 4.30 24.18
CA ASP A 252 -6.23 4.77 24.76
C ASP A 252 -7.47 4.51 23.89
N THR A 253 -7.49 3.36 23.19
CA THR A 253 -8.50 2.91 22.19
C THR A 253 -8.38 3.50 20.78
N ASP A 254 -7.58 4.53 20.57
CA ASP A 254 -7.33 5.11 19.26
C ASP A 254 -6.21 4.36 18.52
N GLU A 255 -6.43 4.03 17.25
CA GLU A 255 -5.36 3.54 16.38
C GLU A 255 -4.42 4.68 16.03
N VAL A 256 -3.23 4.67 16.64
CA VAL A 256 -2.19 5.69 16.43
C VAL A 256 -1.20 5.29 15.34
N PHE A 257 -1.17 4.00 14.99
CA PHE A 257 -0.36 3.49 13.89
C PHE A 257 -0.96 2.22 13.32
N ARG A 258 -0.99 2.15 12.00
CA ARG A 258 -1.10 0.91 11.27
C ARG A 258 -0.19 1.04 10.06
N GLY A 259 0.65 0.04 9.81
CA GLY A 259 1.60 0.10 8.70
C GLY A 259 2.38 -1.18 8.50
N ARG A 260 3.26 -1.18 7.51
CA ARG A 260 4.32 -2.19 7.34
C ARG A 260 5.47 -1.87 8.30
N PRO A 261 6.20 -2.87 8.80
CA PRO A 261 7.51 -2.60 9.39
C PRO A 261 8.48 -2.12 8.31
N ASP A 262 9.44 -1.30 8.70
CA ASP A 262 10.64 -1.05 7.92
C ASP A 262 11.39 -2.37 7.72
N ILE A 263 11.80 -2.66 6.49
CA ILE A 263 12.50 -3.90 6.16
C ILE A 263 13.89 -3.55 5.67
N SER A 264 14.91 -4.06 6.35
CA SER A 264 16.29 -3.96 5.88
C SER A 264 16.77 -5.22 5.18
N GLY A 265 17.65 -5.03 4.20
CA GLY A 265 18.13 -6.09 3.32
C GLY A 265 17.16 -6.38 2.18
N SER A 266 17.64 -7.08 1.16
CA SER A 266 16.74 -7.68 0.18
C SER A 266 16.03 -8.84 0.88
N PRO A 267 14.69 -8.87 0.91
CA PRO A 267 14.01 -10.16 0.97
C PRO A 267 14.73 -11.05 -0.05
N GLN A 268 15.21 -12.23 0.37
CA GLN A 268 15.65 -13.18 -0.64
C GLN A 268 14.40 -13.47 -1.46
N ASP A 269 14.40 -13.01 -2.72
CA ASP A 269 13.28 -13.18 -3.62
C ASP A 269 13.04 -14.68 -3.76
N ALA A 270 12.08 -15.21 -3.00
CA ALA A 270 11.48 -16.44 -3.42
C ALA A 270 10.90 -16.17 -4.81
N PRO A 271 11.06 -17.12 -5.75
CA PRO A 271 10.52 -16.91 -7.06
C PRO A 271 9.02 -16.64 -6.92
N PRO A 272 8.48 -15.62 -7.60
CA PRO A 272 7.05 -15.42 -7.63
C PRO A 272 6.39 -16.66 -8.27
N PRO A 273 5.06 -16.84 -8.10
CA PRO A 273 4.32 -17.85 -8.83
C PRO A 273 4.63 -17.84 -10.32
N GLU A 274 4.62 -19.03 -10.93
CA GLU A 274 4.84 -19.13 -12.37
C GLU A 274 3.74 -18.38 -13.11
N LEU A 275 4.15 -17.43 -13.96
CA LEU A 275 3.23 -16.60 -14.71
C LEU A 275 2.85 -17.29 -16.02
N VAL A 276 1.62 -17.80 -16.09
CA VAL A 276 1.08 -18.45 -17.29
C VAL A 276 0.46 -17.41 -18.22
N GLN A 277 0.86 -17.37 -19.49
CA GLN A 277 0.24 -16.48 -20.48
C GLN A 277 -1.09 -17.06 -20.95
N VAL A 278 -2.19 -16.33 -20.72
CA VAL A 278 -3.51 -16.68 -21.27
C VAL A 278 -3.57 -16.37 -22.75
N ARG A 279 -2.95 -15.25 -23.15
CA ARG A 279 -2.85 -14.80 -24.54
C ARG A 279 -1.37 -14.75 -24.93
N PRO A 280 -0.97 -15.44 -26.00
CA PRO A 280 0.42 -15.39 -26.46
C PRO A 280 0.72 -14.02 -27.07
N GLY A 281 1.99 -13.63 -27.06
CA GLY A 281 2.48 -12.45 -27.78
C GLY A 281 3.24 -11.44 -26.93
N ALA A 282 3.27 -11.62 -25.60
CA ALA A 282 4.07 -10.77 -24.73
C ALA A 282 5.56 -10.91 -25.05
N THR A 283 6.22 -9.77 -25.21
CA THR A 283 7.66 -9.62 -25.35
C THR A 283 8.38 -9.79 -24.01
N GLU A 284 9.69 -10.02 -24.02
CA GLU A 284 10.46 -10.16 -22.77
C GLU A 284 10.35 -8.93 -21.84
N PRO A 285 10.42 -7.67 -22.33
CA PRO A 285 10.20 -6.49 -21.47
C PRO A 285 8.80 -6.47 -20.83
N GLU A 286 7.78 -6.96 -21.52
CA GLU A 286 6.42 -7.06 -20.98
C GLU A 286 6.30 -8.19 -19.95
N LEU A 287 6.97 -9.32 -20.18
CA LEU A 287 7.04 -10.40 -19.19
C LEU A 287 7.77 -9.96 -17.92
N GLN A 288 8.85 -9.18 -18.04
CA GLN A 288 9.53 -8.59 -16.91
C GLN A 288 8.62 -7.63 -16.13
N ALA A 289 7.90 -6.75 -16.84
CA ALA A 289 6.92 -5.85 -16.23
C ALA A 289 5.78 -6.64 -15.54
N ALA A 290 5.30 -7.72 -16.16
CA ALA A 290 4.27 -8.57 -15.57
C ALA A 290 4.73 -9.31 -14.31
N ARG A 291 6.00 -9.71 -14.22
CA ARG A 291 6.59 -10.25 -12.98
C ARG A 291 6.64 -9.18 -11.89
N ALA A 292 6.97 -7.94 -12.22
CA ALA A 292 6.94 -6.83 -11.26
C ALA A 292 5.51 -6.56 -10.76
N THR A 293 4.53 -6.52 -11.66
CA THR A 293 3.10 -6.41 -11.30
C THR A 293 2.64 -7.58 -10.43
N LEU A 294 3.09 -8.81 -10.73
CA LEU A 294 2.79 -9.99 -9.93
C LEU A 294 3.33 -9.87 -8.50
N SER A 295 4.56 -9.36 -8.32
CA SER A 295 5.11 -9.12 -6.97
C SER A 295 4.24 -8.20 -6.13
N VAL A 296 3.66 -7.15 -6.73
CA VAL A 296 2.72 -6.26 -6.03
C VAL A 296 1.47 -7.01 -5.57
N LEU A 297 0.97 -7.96 -6.38
CA LEU A 297 -0.20 -8.76 -6.01
C LEU A 297 0.12 -9.79 -4.91
N THR A 298 1.32 -10.37 -4.91
CA THR A 298 1.70 -11.39 -3.92
C THR A 298 2.18 -10.80 -2.59
N GLU A 299 2.82 -9.64 -2.61
CA GLU A 299 3.41 -8.98 -1.43
C GLU A 299 2.42 -8.79 -0.27
N PRO A 300 1.22 -8.20 -0.45
CA PRO A 300 0.23 -8.01 0.63
C PRO A 300 -0.17 -9.30 1.36
N PHE A 301 -0.18 -10.41 0.63
CA PHE A 301 -0.64 -11.71 1.09
C PHE A 301 0.49 -12.65 1.44
N GLY A 302 1.74 -12.27 1.18
CA GLY A 302 2.91 -13.14 1.42
C GLY A 302 2.69 -14.52 0.83
N LEU A 303 2.31 -14.60 -0.45
CA LEU A 303 2.05 -15.85 -1.15
C LEU A 303 3.31 -16.32 -1.87
N GLY A 304 3.68 -17.57 -1.64
CA GLY A 304 4.78 -18.24 -2.30
C GLY A 304 4.42 -18.78 -3.69
N PRO A 305 5.41 -19.31 -4.43
CA PRO A 305 5.22 -19.78 -5.80
C PRO A 305 4.19 -20.92 -5.93
N ASP A 306 4.08 -21.77 -4.91
CA ASP A 306 3.18 -22.93 -4.89
C ASP A 306 1.85 -22.67 -4.15
N GLU A 307 1.64 -21.45 -3.65
CA GLU A 307 0.42 -21.08 -2.90
C GLU A 307 -0.64 -20.40 -3.78
N ALA A 308 -0.31 -20.01 -5.01
CA ALA A 308 -1.22 -19.27 -5.88
C ALA A 308 -0.93 -19.50 -7.35
N ASP A 309 -1.95 -19.36 -8.19
CA ASP A 309 -1.83 -19.46 -9.65
C ASP A 309 -1.79 -18.06 -10.27
N ALA A 310 -0.73 -17.74 -11.00
CA ALA A 310 -0.57 -16.45 -11.67
C ALA A 310 -0.81 -16.55 -13.17
N ALA A 311 -1.53 -15.58 -13.72
CA ALA A 311 -1.86 -15.50 -15.13
C ALA A 311 -1.57 -14.11 -15.69
N LEU A 312 -0.79 -14.04 -16.78
CA LEU A 312 -0.74 -12.85 -17.63
C LEU A 312 -1.94 -12.90 -18.56
N LEU A 313 -2.95 -12.10 -18.25
CA LEU A 313 -4.19 -12.06 -19.04
C LEU A 313 -3.97 -11.36 -20.38
N TRP A 314 -3.20 -10.28 -20.38
CA TRP A 314 -2.83 -9.54 -21.58
C TRP A 314 -1.63 -8.61 -21.33
N ALA A 315 -0.84 -8.39 -22.36
CA ALA A 315 0.14 -7.32 -22.45
C ALA A 315 0.14 -6.73 -23.87
N GLY A 316 0.28 -5.42 -24.01
CA GLY A 316 0.43 -4.79 -25.31
C GLY A 316 0.48 -3.27 -25.27
N ASP A 317 0.63 -2.70 -26.46
CA ASP A 317 0.78 -1.25 -26.65
C ASP A 317 -0.54 -0.50 -26.46
N VAL A 318 -0.44 0.69 -25.87
CA VAL A 318 -1.56 1.61 -25.65
C VAL A 318 -1.14 3.06 -25.96
N PRO A 319 -2.09 3.94 -26.34
CA PRO A 319 -1.80 5.35 -26.58
C PRO A 319 -1.08 6.02 -25.40
N SER A 320 -0.08 6.85 -25.71
CA SER A 320 0.72 7.60 -24.74
C SER A 320 0.95 9.03 -25.27
N PRO A 321 1.13 10.04 -24.40
CA PRO A 321 1.46 11.41 -24.83
C PRO A 321 2.75 11.52 -25.66
N GLY A 322 3.67 10.56 -25.52
CA GLY A 322 4.97 10.56 -26.19
C GLY A 322 4.97 10.00 -27.62
N ARG A 323 6.16 9.97 -28.25
CA ARG A 323 6.36 9.33 -29.56
C ARG A 323 6.33 7.80 -29.51
N SER A 324 6.52 7.24 -28.32
CA SER A 324 6.52 5.79 -28.09
C SER A 324 5.20 5.39 -27.41
N PRO A 325 4.57 4.28 -27.82
CA PRO A 325 3.44 3.74 -27.09
C PRO A 325 3.86 3.38 -25.66
N ALA A 326 2.91 3.45 -24.73
CA ALA A 326 3.06 2.81 -23.43
C ALA A 326 2.73 1.32 -23.59
N SER A 327 3.26 0.46 -22.71
CA SER A 327 2.80 -0.92 -22.59
C SER A 327 1.85 -1.01 -21.41
N ALA A 328 0.68 -1.62 -21.60
CA ALA A 328 -0.23 -2.00 -20.52
C ALA A 328 -0.10 -3.49 -20.22
N ILE A 329 -0.17 -3.85 -18.94
CA ILE A 329 0.06 -5.19 -18.42
C ILE A 329 -1.11 -5.55 -17.49
N VAL A 330 -1.75 -6.69 -17.74
CA VAL A 330 -2.90 -7.18 -16.96
C VAL A 330 -2.56 -8.54 -16.36
N VAL A 331 -2.35 -8.56 -15.05
CA VAL A 331 -2.00 -9.77 -14.30
C VAL A 331 -3.13 -10.15 -13.36
N ALA A 332 -3.42 -11.44 -13.28
CA ALA A 332 -4.30 -12.03 -12.29
C ALA A 332 -3.54 -13.02 -11.40
N LEU A 333 -3.94 -13.09 -10.13
CA LEU A 333 -3.44 -14.00 -9.11
C LEU A 333 -4.63 -14.70 -8.46
N THR A 334 -4.75 -16.01 -8.64
CA THR A 334 -5.79 -16.81 -7.96
C THR A 334 -5.20 -17.33 -6.66
N VAL A 335 -5.76 -16.92 -5.53
CA VAL A 335 -5.25 -17.27 -4.18
C VAL A 335 -5.90 -18.55 -3.66
N PRO A 336 -5.43 -19.15 -2.54
CA PRO A 336 -5.98 -20.42 -2.03
C PRO A 336 -7.49 -20.46 -1.75
N SER A 337 -8.11 -19.31 -1.48
CA SER A 337 -9.57 -19.21 -1.28
C SER A 337 -10.37 -19.31 -2.59
N GLY A 338 -9.70 -19.33 -3.74
CA GLY A 338 -10.30 -19.28 -5.07
C GLY A 338 -10.63 -17.87 -5.56
N ALA A 339 -10.53 -16.84 -4.71
CA ALA A 339 -10.67 -15.45 -5.13
C ALA A 339 -9.53 -15.03 -6.07
N ILE A 340 -9.82 -14.03 -6.91
CA ILE A 340 -8.87 -13.56 -7.93
C ILE A 340 -8.51 -12.12 -7.65
N ALA A 341 -7.21 -11.90 -7.55
CA ALA A 341 -6.57 -10.61 -7.43
C ALA A 341 -6.13 -10.12 -8.82
N VAL A 342 -6.57 -8.96 -9.29
CA VAL A 342 -6.16 -8.38 -10.58
C VAL A 342 -5.46 -7.05 -10.39
N ALA A 343 -4.36 -6.84 -11.13
CA ALA A 343 -3.75 -5.54 -11.32
C ALA A 343 -3.61 -5.21 -12.81
N VAL A 344 -3.81 -3.93 -13.13
CA VAL A 344 -3.54 -3.36 -14.45
C VAL A 344 -2.54 -2.25 -14.25
N ASP A 345 -1.35 -2.40 -14.82
CA ASP A 345 -0.30 -1.39 -14.78
C ASP A 345 -0.03 -0.89 -16.22
N TRP A 346 0.42 0.35 -16.34
CA TRP A 346 1.01 0.87 -17.58
C TRP A 346 2.46 1.24 -17.34
N ASN A 347 3.28 1.18 -18.38
CA ASN A 347 4.66 1.65 -18.32
C ASN A 347 5.11 2.25 -19.66
N VAL A 348 6.04 3.19 -19.59
CA VAL A 348 6.68 3.86 -20.73
C VAL A 348 8.19 3.74 -20.58
N PRO A 349 8.94 3.51 -21.68
CA PRO A 349 10.39 3.65 -21.64
C PRO A 349 10.76 5.11 -21.37
N ILE A 350 11.63 5.36 -20.38
CA ILE A 350 12.16 6.69 -20.09
C ILE A 350 13.60 6.90 -20.58
N ASP A 351 14.27 5.82 -20.97
CA ASP A 351 15.57 5.87 -21.64
C ASP A 351 15.76 4.70 -22.62
N ASP A 352 16.84 4.76 -23.40
CA ASP A 352 17.24 3.71 -24.35
C ASP A 352 17.87 2.49 -23.64
N GLN A 353 18.12 2.56 -22.34
CA GLN A 353 18.69 1.47 -21.55
C GLN A 353 17.62 0.49 -21.04
N GLY A 354 16.35 0.78 -21.35
CA GLY A 354 15.21 -0.06 -20.96
C GLY A 354 14.65 0.31 -19.59
N THR A 355 15.08 1.42 -18.98
CA THR A 355 14.41 1.93 -17.78
C THR A 355 12.99 2.32 -18.16
N ARG A 356 12.03 1.88 -17.35
CA ARG A 356 10.62 2.15 -17.55
C ARG A 356 10.06 2.92 -16.35
N ALA A 357 9.28 3.97 -16.63
CA ALA A 357 8.41 4.58 -15.64
C ALA A 357 6.99 4.06 -15.86
N GLY A 358 6.20 3.95 -14.79
CA GLY A 358 4.85 3.41 -14.90
C GLY A 358 4.03 3.71 -13.67
N SER A 359 2.74 3.40 -13.76
CA SER A 359 1.81 3.50 -12.65
C SER A 359 0.70 2.47 -12.80
N ARG A 360 -0.14 2.39 -11.76
CA ARG A 360 -1.27 1.46 -11.69
C ARG A 360 -2.53 2.12 -12.20
N CYS A 361 -3.24 1.43 -13.08
CA CYS A 361 -4.59 1.78 -13.54
C CYS A 361 -5.68 1.13 -12.71
N LEU A 362 -5.44 -0.09 -12.22
CA LEU A 362 -6.43 -0.88 -11.50
C LEU A 362 -5.75 -1.80 -10.49
N GLN A 363 -6.41 -1.96 -9.34
CA GLN A 363 -6.15 -3.04 -8.40
C GLN A 363 -7.47 -3.49 -7.80
N GLU A 364 -8.06 -4.58 -8.30
CA GLU A 364 -9.37 -5.07 -7.86
C GLU A 364 -9.39 -6.58 -7.55
N ALA A 365 -10.19 -6.96 -6.55
CA ALA A 365 -10.38 -8.34 -6.15
C ALA A 365 -11.76 -8.83 -6.58
N TYR A 366 -11.80 -10.04 -7.13
CA TYR A 366 -12.99 -10.70 -7.62
C TYR A 366 -13.30 -11.93 -6.76
N PRO A 367 -14.60 -12.24 -6.54
CA PRO A 367 -14.98 -13.47 -5.88
C PRO A 367 -14.49 -14.70 -6.64
N GLY A 368 -14.33 -15.81 -5.91
CA GLY A 368 -13.99 -17.10 -6.50
C GLY A 368 -15.13 -17.70 -7.32
N GLY A 369 -14.81 -18.78 -8.04
CA GLY A 369 -15.76 -19.54 -8.85
C GLY A 369 -15.83 -19.16 -10.34
N VAL A 370 -15.09 -18.11 -10.75
CA VAL A 370 -14.84 -17.78 -12.15
C VAL A 370 -13.35 -17.97 -12.43
N ALA A 371 -12.97 -18.50 -13.60
CA ALA A 371 -11.57 -18.59 -13.96
C ALA A 371 -11.02 -17.21 -14.37
N ALA A 372 -9.75 -16.94 -14.10
CA ALA A 372 -9.14 -15.65 -14.43
C ALA A 372 -9.22 -15.29 -15.93
N ALA A 373 -9.19 -16.30 -16.81
CA ALA A 373 -9.34 -16.11 -18.26
C ALA A 373 -10.76 -15.73 -18.71
N ASP A 374 -11.76 -15.93 -17.85
CA ASP A 374 -13.18 -15.64 -18.11
C ASP A 374 -13.65 -14.33 -17.44
N LEU A 375 -12.76 -13.62 -16.73
CA LEU A 375 -13.08 -12.32 -16.14
C LEU A 375 -13.22 -11.25 -17.23
N LEU A 376 -14.12 -10.29 -17.01
CA LEU A 376 -14.16 -9.02 -17.73
C LEU A 376 -13.57 -7.93 -16.84
N ILE A 377 -12.48 -7.34 -17.31
CA ILE A 377 -11.75 -6.25 -16.68
C ILE A 377 -11.87 -5.04 -17.61
N ALA A 378 -12.26 -3.90 -17.06
CA ALA A 378 -12.32 -2.62 -17.76
C ALA A 378 -11.63 -1.55 -16.90
N ALA A 379 -10.41 -1.17 -17.28
CA ALA A 379 -9.58 -0.24 -16.50
C ALA A 379 -9.32 1.05 -17.29
N ARG A 380 -9.55 2.20 -16.65
CA ARG A 380 -9.07 3.48 -17.17
C ARG A 380 -7.62 3.69 -16.72
N CYS A 381 -6.73 3.88 -17.69
CA CYS A 381 -5.33 4.22 -17.46
C CYS A 381 -5.09 5.67 -17.86
N ASP A 382 -4.82 6.54 -16.90
CA ASP A 382 -4.33 7.89 -17.16
C ASP A 382 -2.80 7.83 -17.24
N ILE A 383 -2.27 7.95 -18.47
CA ILE A 383 -0.85 7.80 -18.77
C ILE A 383 -0.23 9.18 -18.84
N THR A 384 0.70 9.46 -17.93
CA THR A 384 1.40 10.73 -17.83
C THR A 384 2.89 10.50 -17.99
N VAL A 385 3.53 11.24 -18.90
CA VAL A 385 4.99 11.20 -19.06
C VAL A 385 5.56 12.42 -18.33
N LEU A 386 6.33 12.16 -17.26
CA LEU A 386 7.09 13.22 -16.59
C LEU A 386 8.19 13.68 -17.55
N THR A 387 7.99 14.84 -18.18
CA THR A 387 9.05 15.55 -18.90
C THR A 387 9.53 16.71 -18.03
N ASP A 388 10.76 17.19 -18.26
CA ASP A 388 11.31 18.35 -17.53
C ASP A 388 10.50 19.65 -17.77
N ALA A 389 9.53 19.64 -18.69
CA ALA A 389 8.65 20.75 -18.96
C ALA A 389 7.48 20.78 -17.95
N ALA A 390 7.10 21.98 -17.53
CA ALA A 390 5.98 22.22 -16.60
C ALA A 390 4.60 21.77 -17.13
N ASP A 391 4.51 21.35 -18.40
CA ASP A 391 3.30 20.81 -19.02
C ASP A 391 3.33 19.27 -18.97
N GLN A 392 2.55 18.70 -18.05
CA GLN A 392 2.30 17.27 -18.02
C GLN A 392 1.17 16.94 -18.99
N ASP A 393 1.53 16.49 -20.20
CA ASP A 393 0.55 15.90 -21.10
C ASP A 393 0.11 14.52 -20.55
N SER A 394 -1.20 14.28 -20.53
CA SER A 394 -1.78 13.01 -20.14
C SER A 394 -2.70 12.49 -21.23
N VAL A 395 -2.65 11.17 -21.46
CA VAL A 395 -3.56 10.47 -22.37
C VAL A 395 -4.27 9.38 -21.57
N SER A 396 -5.59 9.43 -21.58
CA SER A 396 -6.43 8.40 -20.98
C SER A 396 -6.69 7.28 -21.99
N SER A 397 -6.38 6.04 -21.60
CA SER A 397 -6.68 4.82 -22.36
C SER A 397 -7.69 3.97 -21.59
N LEU A 398 -8.53 3.22 -22.31
CA LEU A 398 -9.43 2.22 -21.72
C LEU A 398 -8.89 0.84 -22.06
N ILE A 399 -8.53 0.04 -21.05
CA ILE A 399 -8.06 -1.34 -21.22
C ILE A 399 -9.21 -2.29 -20.92
N ILE A 400 -9.59 -3.10 -21.91
CA ILE A 400 -10.65 -4.10 -21.81
C ILE A 400 -10.03 -5.48 -22.02
N VAL A 401 -10.16 -6.35 -21.03
CA VAL A 401 -9.76 -7.75 -21.11
C VAL A 401 -10.93 -8.61 -20.64
N GLY A 402 -11.57 -9.31 -21.58
CA GLY A 402 -12.72 -10.17 -21.33
C GLY A 402 -12.45 -11.66 -21.60
N PRO A 403 -13.50 -12.50 -21.60
CA PRO A 403 -13.43 -13.86 -22.12
C PRO A 403 -12.89 -13.90 -23.55
N VAL A 404 -12.10 -14.93 -23.89
CA VAL A 404 -11.44 -15.05 -25.21
C VAL A 404 -12.42 -15.11 -26.39
N ASN A 405 -13.68 -15.49 -26.15
CA ASN A 405 -14.74 -15.53 -27.17
C ASN A 405 -15.53 -14.21 -27.29
N ALA A 406 -15.18 -13.18 -26.51
CA ALA A 406 -15.75 -11.84 -26.70
C ALA A 406 -15.17 -11.21 -27.97
N VAL A 407 -16.04 -10.70 -28.84
CA VAL A 407 -15.65 -10.07 -30.13
C VAL A 407 -15.94 -8.58 -30.17
N GLU A 408 -16.80 -8.10 -29.27
CA GLU A 408 -17.13 -6.68 -29.13
C GLU A 408 -17.29 -6.30 -27.66
N ALA A 409 -16.96 -5.06 -27.34
CA ALA A 409 -17.26 -4.42 -26.07
C ALA A 409 -18.19 -3.24 -26.30
N LYS A 410 -19.37 -3.26 -25.66
CA LYS A 410 -20.30 -2.14 -25.66
C LYS A 410 -20.05 -1.26 -24.45
N LEU A 411 -19.86 0.04 -24.70
CA LEU A 411 -19.63 1.04 -23.66
C LEU A 411 -20.94 1.70 -23.26
N LEU A 412 -21.19 1.77 -21.95
CA LEU A 412 -22.37 2.42 -21.40
C LEU A 412 -22.02 3.60 -20.48
N GLY A 413 -22.80 4.66 -20.61
CA GLY A 413 -22.81 5.80 -19.69
C GLY A 413 -23.47 5.46 -18.35
N ALA A 414 -23.36 6.37 -17.39
CA ALA A 414 -23.90 6.19 -16.04
C ALA A 414 -25.44 6.04 -16.00
N ASP A 415 -26.12 6.55 -17.02
CA ASP A 415 -27.57 6.44 -17.25
C ASP A 415 -27.96 5.22 -18.10
N GLY A 416 -26.99 4.39 -18.49
CA GLY A 416 -27.17 3.26 -19.40
C GLY A 416 -27.22 3.64 -20.88
N SER A 417 -26.90 4.90 -21.24
CA SER A 417 -26.79 5.32 -22.64
C SER A 417 -25.69 4.55 -23.36
N ASP A 418 -25.93 4.24 -24.63
CA ASP A 418 -24.96 3.59 -25.52
C ASP A 418 -23.95 4.62 -26.02
N LEU A 419 -22.69 4.47 -25.62
CA LEU A 419 -21.61 5.37 -26.00
C LEU A 419 -20.81 4.84 -27.21
N GLY A 420 -21.11 3.63 -27.67
CA GLY A 420 -20.46 3.00 -28.80
C GLY A 420 -19.98 1.58 -28.51
N THR A 421 -19.39 0.98 -29.54
CA THR A 421 -18.84 -0.38 -29.51
C THR A 421 -17.37 -0.38 -29.93
N ILE A 422 -16.60 -1.25 -29.31
CA ILE A 422 -15.18 -1.46 -29.57
C ILE A 422 -15.01 -2.89 -30.05
N PRO A 423 -14.37 -3.15 -31.21
CA PRO A 423 -14.04 -4.50 -31.61
C PRO A 423 -12.97 -5.07 -30.67
N LEU A 424 -13.13 -6.34 -30.29
CA LEU A 424 -12.19 -7.08 -29.47
C LEU A 424 -11.48 -8.14 -30.31
N VAL A 425 -10.17 -8.30 -30.08
CA VAL A 425 -9.37 -9.39 -30.64
C VAL A 425 -9.00 -10.31 -29.50
N ASP A 426 -9.43 -11.57 -29.60
CA ASP A 426 -9.29 -12.57 -28.52
C ASP A 426 -9.80 -12.06 -27.17
N GLY A 427 -10.89 -11.29 -27.17
CA GLY A 427 -11.48 -10.67 -25.99
C GLY A 427 -10.76 -9.43 -25.45
N VAL A 428 -9.85 -8.83 -26.22
CA VAL A 428 -9.08 -7.64 -25.79
C VAL A 428 -9.32 -6.44 -26.68
N GLY A 429 -9.44 -5.26 -26.05
CA GLY A 429 -9.45 -3.95 -26.72
C GLY A 429 -8.78 -2.90 -25.85
N ALA A 430 -7.97 -2.03 -26.46
CA ALA A 430 -7.27 -0.96 -25.76
C ALA A 430 -7.39 0.42 -26.47
N PRO A 431 -8.62 0.93 -26.71
CA PRO A 431 -8.78 2.22 -27.36
C PRO A 431 -8.41 3.39 -26.44
N GLY A 432 -8.39 4.60 -27.02
CA GLY A 432 -8.46 5.82 -26.23
C GLY A 432 -9.73 5.83 -25.36
N PHE A 433 -9.64 6.45 -24.17
CA PHE A 433 -10.76 6.51 -23.25
C PHE A 433 -11.93 7.30 -23.85
N VAL A 434 -13.15 6.74 -23.74
CA VAL A 434 -14.38 7.41 -24.17
C VAL A 434 -15.02 8.06 -22.95
N ASP A 435 -15.03 9.40 -22.93
CA ASP A 435 -15.58 10.18 -21.83
C ASP A 435 -17.02 9.78 -21.46
N GLY A 436 -17.28 9.67 -20.16
CA GLY A 436 -18.58 9.26 -19.63
C GLY A 436 -18.81 7.75 -19.57
N SER A 437 -17.90 6.92 -20.10
CA SER A 437 -17.98 5.46 -19.98
C SER A 437 -17.86 5.01 -18.52
N THR A 438 -18.83 4.22 -18.07
CA THR A 438 -18.89 3.71 -16.68
C THR A 438 -19.08 2.21 -16.60
N THR A 439 -19.60 1.58 -17.65
CA THR A 439 -19.82 0.13 -17.71
C THR A 439 -19.41 -0.39 -19.09
N VAL A 440 -18.87 -1.60 -19.12
CA VAL A 440 -18.53 -2.35 -20.34
C VAL A 440 -19.33 -3.65 -20.34
N LEU A 441 -19.99 -3.94 -21.46
CA LEU A 441 -20.57 -5.25 -21.74
C LEU A 441 -19.73 -5.96 -22.79
N ALA A 442 -19.22 -7.15 -22.48
CA ALA A 442 -18.57 -8.00 -23.47
C ALA A 442 -19.63 -8.82 -24.22
N LEU A 443 -19.54 -8.81 -25.55
CA LEU A 443 -20.47 -9.47 -26.47
C LEU A 443 -19.76 -10.59 -27.23
N ASP A 444 -20.46 -11.72 -27.41
CA ASP A 444 -20.01 -12.81 -28.30
C ASP A 444 -20.33 -12.52 -29.78
N GLY A 445 -19.94 -13.44 -30.68
CA GLY A 445 -20.18 -13.33 -32.13
C GLY A 445 -21.64 -13.30 -32.55
N ASP A 446 -22.57 -13.68 -31.67
CA ASP A 446 -24.01 -13.60 -31.88
C ASP A 446 -24.61 -12.30 -31.28
N GLY A 447 -23.78 -11.43 -30.71
CA GLY A 447 -24.18 -10.19 -30.04
C GLY A 447 -24.80 -10.41 -28.66
N ARG A 448 -24.61 -11.58 -28.03
CA ARG A 448 -25.09 -11.84 -26.67
C ARG A 448 -24.11 -11.30 -25.64
N VAL A 449 -24.63 -10.67 -24.59
CA VAL A 449 -23.82 -10.28 -23.42
C VAL A 449 -23.35 -11.54 -22.70
N ILE A 450 -22.04 -11.70 -22.58
CA ILE A 450 -21.41 -12.82 -21.87
C ILE A 450 -20.73 -12.39 -20.57
N ALA A 451 -20.41 -11.10 -20.43
CA ALA A 451 -19.90 -10.52 -19.19
C ALA A 451 -20.21 -9.01 -19.11
N GLU A 452 -20.23 -8.49 -17.89
CA GLU A 452 -20.45 -7.08 -17.57
C GLU A 452 -19.45 -6.66 -16.49
N ALA A 453 -18.85 -5.48 -16.65
CA ALA A 453 -17.93 -4.91 -15.68
C ALA A 453 -18.09 -3.39 -15.61
N ALA A 454 -17.90 -2.83 -14.41
CA ALA A 454 -17.73 -1.39 -14.27
C ALA A 454 -16.37 -0.97 -14.85
N VAL A 455 -16.30 0.26 -15.37
CA VAL A 455 -15.03 0.90 -15.68
C VAL A 455 -14.42 1.39 -14.38
N SER A 456 -13.32 0.77 -13.98
CA SER A 456 -12.63 1.05 -12.73
C SER A 456 -11.39 1.93 -12.94
N THR A 457 -11.06 2.71 -11.92
CA THR A 457 -9.80 3.48 -11.80
C THR A 457 -9.10 3.08 -10.51
N TYR A 458 -7.78 3.20 -10.48
CA TYR A 458 -7.02 2.97 -9.26
C TYR A 458 -7.28 4.10 -8.26
N GLU A 459 -7.96 3.77 -7.15
CA GLU A 459 -8.26 4.73 -6.07
C GLU A 459 -7.18 4.76 -4.97
N GLY A 460 -5.99 4.20 -5.21
CA GLY A 460 -4.94 4.14 -4.19
C GLY A 460 -5.20 3.13 -3.07
N GLY A 461 -6.11 2.17 -3.30
CA GLY A 461 -6.49 1.17 -2.31
C GLY A 461 -5.35 0.20 -2.04
N ASP A 462 -4.76 0.29 -0.85
CA ASP A 462 -3.77 -0.67 -0.39
C ASP A 462 -4.45 -1.99 0.02
N TRP A 463 -4.32 -3.02 -0.81
CA TRP A 463 -4.75 -4.38 -0.49
C TRP A 463 -3.99 -5.00 0.67
N GLY A 464 -2.87 -4.40 1.03
CA GLY A 464 -2.24 -4.67 2.30
C GLY A 464 -3.14 -4.39 3.47
N ASN A 465 -4.17 -3.53 3.35
CA ASN A 465 -4.89 -2.98 4.50
C ASN A 465 -3.90 -2.51 5.58
N TYR A 466 -2.77 -1.94 5.15
CA TYR A 466 -1.73 -1.44 6.02
C TYR A 466 -2.19 -0.16 6.74
N GLY A 467 -3.34 0.42 6.38
CA GLY A 467 -3.83 1.68 6.95
C GLY A 467 -3.11 2.89 6.39
N SER A 468 -3.20 4.03 7.07
CA SER A 468 -2.59 5.30 6.66
C SER A 468 -1.18 5.51 7.23
N GLY A 469 -0.47 4.43 7.56
CA GLY A 469 0.91 4.51 8.05
C GLY A 469 1.79 5.33 7.09
N PRO A 470 2.93 5.85 7.57
CA PRO A 470 3.80 6.69 6.77
C PRO A 470 4.17 5.96 5.47
N THR A 471 3.69 6.48 4.35
CA THR A 471 4.12 6.08 3.02
C THR A 471 5.54 6.58 2.83
N ARG A 472 6.49 5.67 2.62
CA ARG A 472 7.87 6.02 2.24
C ARG A 472 7.90 6.67 0.86
#